data_AF-A0A0B5K917-F1
#
_entry.id   AF-A0A0B5K917-F1
#
_cell.length_a   1.000
_cell.length_b   1.000
_cell.length_c   1.000
_cell.angle_alpha   90.00
_cell.angle_beta   90.00
_cell.angle_gamma   90.00
#
_symmetry.space_group_name_H-M   'P 1'
#
loop_
_entity.id
_entity.type
_entity.pdbx_description
1 polymer ?
#
loop_
_entity_poly.entity_id
_entity_poly.type
_entity_poly.pdbx_seq_one_letter_code
_entity_poly.pdbx_strand_id
1 'polypeptide(L)'
;MAKSPKKSKSRLWFLVHSWLALPIWFFVLIVCFTGMLAVVSQEIVWLADPAVRANKPDADAERLSFQQVLDAMHKAEPDMVVERLIQPDGSHFAVKANVTLPDGTSPTLYVNPYTGAIQGKTPDFNFEAFTRALHGWWLVPFTSGFSWGWYLVSLLGLPMLASLVTGLVVYKKFWKGFFKPVRTGHGSRIFWGDLHRLAGVWSIWFIAVISITGTWFLIQAILADNHITISSRPIVPVIAREDVPQTPNGSPAARIDLDEAARIAGLAVPGLEISFISLPATAYSHITLAGPGWYPLMFQSASVNPYTRNVDSQFLISDRSALEFVTESMRPLHTGDFGGLPIKLVWFFFGLVLTLMVFSGLLIWTKRTAQATAAALKRSERAPRMARHEPTVEIRP
;
A
#
# COMPACT_ATOMS: atom_id res chain seq x y z
N MET A 1 49.88 9.55 30.83
CA MET A 1 49.06 9.05 29.70
C MET A 1 47.67 9.68 29.75
N ALA A 2 47.40 10.67 28.90
CA ALA A 2 46.06 11.25 28.79
C ALA A 2 45.12 10.20 28.18
N LYS A 3 44.11 9.74 28.94
CA LYS A 3 43.06 8.87 28.40
C LYS A 3 42.42 9.59 27.22
N SER A 4 42.51 9.00 26.03
CA SER A 4 41.79 9.53 24.87
C SER A 4 40.30 9.64 25.24
N PRO A 5 39.63 10.76 24.92
CA PRO A 5 38.24 10.93 25.29
C PRO A 5 37.44 9.81 24.59
N LYS A 6 36.87 8.88 25.37
CA LYS A 6 35.97 7.84 24.85
C LYS A 6 34.91 8.55 24.01
N LYS A 7 34.98 8.42 22.67
CA LYS A 7 33.95 8.93 21.77
C LYS A 7 32.62 8.36 22.26
N SER A 8 31.76 9.22 22.79
CA SER A 8 30.46 8.80 23.33
C SER A 8 29.70 8.07 22.23
N LYS A 9 29.38 6.78 22.45
CA LYS A 9 28.61 5.95 21.50
C LYS A 9 27.33 6.66 21.02
N SER A 10 26.74 7.51 21.87
CA SER A 10 25.56 8.32 21.54
C SER A 10 25.81 9.36 20.44
N ARG A 11 27.00 9.97 20.36
CA ARG A 11 27.36 10.89 19.26
C ARG A 11 27.48 10.16 17.93
N LEU A 12 28.01 8.94 17.93
CA LEU A 12 28.10 8.12 16.72
C LEU A 12 26.70 7.73 16.21
N TRP A 13 25.84 7.22 17.08
CA TRP A 13 24.46 6.86 16.71
C TRP A 13 23.64 8.07 16.24
N PHE A 14 23.83 9.23 16.87
CA PHE A 14 23.22 10.47 16.41
C PHE A 14 23.73 10.88 15.02
N LEU A 15 25.03 10.69 14.75
CA LEU A 15 25.60 10.94 13.45
C LEU A 15 25.02 9.99 12.39
N VAL A 16 24.94 8.70 12.69
CA VAL A 16 24.34 7.68 11.80
C VAL A 16 22.87 8.02 11.54
N HIS A 17 22.07 8.28 12.57
CA HIS A 17 20.66 8.68 12.41
C HIS A 17 20.52 9.97 11.56
N SER A 18 21.42 10.93 11.77
CA SER A 18 21.43 12.16 10.96
C SER A 18 21.96 11.97 9.53
N TRP A 19 22.81 10.95 9.30
CA TRP A 19 23.33 10.57 7.99
C TRP A 19 22.33 9.71 7.24
N LEU A 20 21.49 8.96 7.95
CA LEU A 20 20.36 8.34 7.32
C LEU A 20 19.55 9.44 6.65
N ALA A 21 19.25 10.58 7.32
CA ALA A 21 18.56 11.79 6.81
C ALA A 21 19.24 12.59 5.66
N LEU A 22 19.96 11.94 4.74
CA LEU A 22 20.58 12.51 3.52
C LEU A 22 19.57 13.06 2.47
N PRO A 23 20.01 13.69 1.37
CA PRO A 23 19.13 14.16 0.28
C PRO A 23 18.19 13.10 -0.31
N ILE A 24 18.53 11.80 -0.18
CA ILE A 24 17.62 10.67 -0.50
C ILE A 24 16.27 10.81 0.23
N TRP A 25 16.18 11.55 1.33
CA TRP A 25 14.91 11.77 2.05
C TRP A 25 13.96 12.73 1.38
N PHE A 26 14.39 13.50 0.38
CA PHE A 26 13.45 14.15 -0.52
C PHE A 26 12.64 13.11 -1.30
N PHE A 27 13.28 12.04 -1.74
CA PHE A 27 12.60 10.92 -2.39
C PHE A 27 11.67 10.19 -1.43
N VAL A 28 12.13 9.88 -0.20
CA VAL A 28 11.28 9.31 0.86
C VAL A 28 10.09 10.21 1.18
N LEU A 29 10.27 11.54 1.19
CA LEU A 29 9.19 12.49 1.44
C LEU A 29 8.06 12.33 0.42
N ILE A 30 8.40 12.23 -0.87
CA ILE A 30 7.40 12.06 -1.92
C ILE A 30 6.73 10.70 -1.78
N VAL A 31 7.48 9.63 -1.54
CA VAL A 31 6.92 8.29 -1.32
C VAL A 31 5.98 8.25 -0.10
N CYS A 32 6.34 8.88 1.03
CA CYS A 32 5.48 8.95 2.20
C CYS A 32 4.22 9.79 1.92
N PHE A 33 4.37 10.92 1.23
CA PHE A 33 3.25 11.80 0.90
C PHE A 33 2.25 11.11 -0.06
N THR A 34 2.75 10.45 -1.10
CA THR A 34 1.91 9.73 -2.06
C THR A 34 1.31 8.48 -1.46
N GLY A 35 2.03 7.79 -0.57
CA GLY A 35 1.51 6.65 0.20
C GLY A 35 0.36 7.04 1.12
N MET A 36 0.50 8.16 1.83
CA MET A 36 -0.59 8.75 2.63
C MET A 36 -1.83 9.01 1.77
N LEU A 37 -1.67 9.61 0.59
CA LEU A 37 -2.81 9.85 -0.33
C LEU A 37 -3.39 8.55 -0.89
N ALA A 38 -2.54 7.55 -1.17
CA ALA A 38 -2.96 6.27 -1.73
C ALA A 38 -3.93 5.52 -0.80
N VAL A 39 -3.74 5.60 0.52
CA VAL A 39 -4.61 4.97 1.54
C VAL A 39 -6.07 5.38 1.39
N VAL A 40 -6.33 6.65 1.06
CA VAL A 40 -7.68 7.24 0.94
C VAL A 40 -8.04 7.62 -0.50
N SER A 41 -7.30 7.09 -1.47
CA SER A 41 -7.43 7.49 -2.87
C SER A 41 -8.79 7.14 -3.45
N GLN A 42 -9.40 6.03 -3.03
CA GLN A 42 -10.74 5.63 -3.44
C GLN A 42 -11.80 6.61 -2.92
N GLU A 43 -11.68 7.06 -1.68
CA GLU A 43 -12.57 8.03 -1.06
C GLU A 43 -12.42 9.42 -1.71
N ILE A 44 -11.21 9.81 -2.10
CA ILE A 44 -10.97 11.04 -2.87
C ILE A 44 -11.65 10.94 -4.25
N VAL A 45 -11.50 9.79 -4.93
CA VAL A 45 -12.17 9.54 -6.21
C VAL A 45 -13.70 9.55 -6.05
N TRP A 46 -14.23 8.97 -4.97
CA TRP A 46 -15.67 9.00 -4.65
C TRP A 46 -16.21 10.43 -4.44
N LEU A 47 -15.42 11.31 -3.83
CA LEU A 47 -15.77 12.73 -3.69
C LEU A 47 -15.77 13.46 -5.03
N ALA A 48 -14.88 13.09 -5.95
CA ALA A 48 -14.70 13.76 -7.23
C ALA A 48 -15.63 13.24 -8.35
N ASP A 49 -15.90 11.94 -8.37
CA ASP A 49 -16.61 11.27 -9.47
C ASP A 49 -17.93 10.64 -8.98
N PRO A 50 -19.08 11.17 -9.42
CA PRO A 50 -20.40 10.61 -9.10
C PRO A 50 -20.60 9.17 -9.59
N ALA A 51 -19.93 8.73 -10.65
CA ALA A 51 -20.08 7.38 -11.21
C ALA A 51 -19.61 6.29 -10.23
N VAL A 52 -18.72 6.64 -9.31
CA VAL A 52 -18.16 5.71 -8.30
C VAL A 52 -19.14 5.46 -7.14
N ARG A 53 -20.21 6.25 -7.04
CA ARG A 53 -21.13 6.24 -5.89
C ARG A 53 -22.25 5.24 -6.10
N ALA A 54 -22.53 4.46 -5.06
CA ALA A 54 -23.73 3.64 -4.96
C ALA A 54 -24.90 4.50 -4.46
N ASN A 55 -25.46 5.33 -5.34
CA ASN A 55 -26.62 6.14 -5.00
C ASN A 55 -27.88 5.27 -4.96
N LYS A 56 -28.61 5.34 -3.85
CA LYS A 56 -29.91 4.71 -3.72
C LYS A 56 -30.96 5.49 -4.52
N PRO A 57 -31.83 4.83 -5.30
CA PRO A 57 -32.94 5.51 -5.96
C PRO A 57 -33.96 6.04 -4.93
N ASP A 58 -34.25 5.24 -3.90
CA ASP A 58 -35.19 5.57 -2.81
C ASP A 58 -34.62 5.13 -1.45
N ALA A 59 -35.17 5.63 -0.34
CA ALA A 59 -34.67 5.35 1.01
C ALA A 59 -34.68 3.84 1.35
N ASP A 60 -35.73 3.15 0.93
CA ASP A 60 -35.98 1.72 1.20
C ASP A 60 -35.41 0.80 0.11
N ALA A 61 -34.68 1.35 -0.86
CA ALA A 61 -34.08 0.54 -1.92
C ALA A 61 -33.05 -0.45 -1.34
N GLU A 62 -33.33 -1.72 -1.55
CA GLU A 62 -32.41 -2.82 -1.25
C GLU A 62 -31.42 -3.01 -2.40
N ARG A 63 -30.24 -3.55 -2.07
CA ARG A 63 -29.25 -3.88 -3.09
C ARG A 63 -29.75 -5.05 -3.91
N LEU A 64 -29.50 -4.99 -5.20
CA LEU A 64 -29.69 -6.10 -6.11
C LEU A 64 -28.72 -7.24 -5.76
N SER A 65 -29.17 -8.46 -6.02
CA SER A 65 -28.36 -9.65 -5.95
C SER A 65 -27.29 -9.67 -7.07
N PHE A 66 -26.30 -10.56 -6.97
CA PHE A 66 -25.25 -10.61 -7.98
C PHE A 66 -25.78 -11.00 -9.35
N GLN A 67 -26.75 -11.93 -9.40
CA GLN A 67 -27.41 -12.25 -10.66
C GLN A 67 -28.21 -11.08 -11.19
N GLN A 68 -28.99 -10.40 -10.35
CA GLN A 68 -29.79 -9.25 -10.80
C GLN A 68 -28.93 -8.13 -11.39
N VAL A 69 -27.73 -7.88 -10.82
CA VAL A 69 -26.75 -6.95 -11.40
C VAL A 69 -26.26 -7.44 -12.76
N LEU A 70 -25.89 -8.73 -12.87
CA LEU A 70 -25.43 -9.33 -14.12
C LEU A 70 -26.51 -9.26 -15.22
N ASP A 71 -27.76 -9.57 -14.88
CA ASP A 71 -28.90 -9.54 -15.80
C ASP A 71 -29.20 -8.11 -16.26
N ALA A 72 -29.13 -7.12 -15.36
CA ALA A 72 -29.30 -5.71 -15.70
C ALA A 72 -28.20 -5.22 -16.66
N MET A 73 -26.96 -5.68 -16.45
CA MET A 73 -25.84 -5.40 -17.35
C MET A 73 -26.05 -5.99 -18.74
N HIS A 74 -26.43 -7.28 -18.83
CA HIS A 74 -26.72 -7.92 -20.13
C HIS A 74 -27.96 -7.34 -20.82
N LYS A 75 -28.94 -6.85 -20.05
CA LYS A 75 -30.09 -6.14 -20.62
C LYS A 75 -29.67 -4.81 -21.25
N ALA A 76 -28.72 -4.11 -20.65
CA ALA A 76 -28.21 -2.84 -21.17
C ALA A 76 -27.28 -3.04 -22.38
N GLU A 77 -26.38 -4.03 -22.32
CA GLU A 77 -25.39 -4.35 -23.34
C GLU A 77 -25.35 -5.88 -23.59
N PRO A 78 -26.19 -6.41 -24.50
CA PRO A 78 -26.35 -7.86 -24.68
C PRO A 78 -25.09 -8.60 -25.13
N ASP A 79 -24.26 -7.97 -25.96
CA ASP A 79 -23.06 -8.56 -26.54
C ASP A 79 -21.81 -8.38 -25.64
N MET A 80 -21.96 -7.74 -24.48
CA MET A 80 -20.87 -7.56 -23.52
C MET A 80 -20.61 -8.84 -22.75
N VAL A 81 -19.34 -9.18 -22.57
CA VAL A 81 -18.90 -10.27 -21.72
C VAL A 81 -18.48 -9.73 -20.37
N VAL A 82 -19.15 -10.15 -19.29
CA VAL A 82 -18.74 -9.80 -17.92
C VAL A 82 -17.77 -10.86 -17.41
N GLU A 83 -16.55 -10.44 -17.07
CA GLU A 83 -15.48 -11.34 -16.61
C GLU A 83 -15.44 -11.41 -15.08
N ARG A 84 -15.66 -10.28 -14.42
CA ARG A 84 -15.57 -10.19 -12.96
C ARG A 84 -16.47 -9.09 -12.42
N LEU A 85 -17.17 -9.38 -11.33
CA LEU A 85 -17.82 -8.41 -10.47
C LEU A 85 -16.98 -8.20 -9.21
N ILE A 86 -16.73 -6.95 -8.83
CA ILE A 86 -15.92 -6.56 -7.68
C ILE A 86 -16.74 -5.58 -6.85
N GLN A 87 -17.01 -5.93 -5.60
CA GLN A 87 -17.61 -5.05 -4.61
C GLN A 87 -16.47 -4.39 -3.80
N PRO A 88 -16.22 -3.08 -3.96
CA PRO A 88 -15.24 -2.39 -3.12
C PRO A 88 -15.70 -2.35 -1.66
N ASP A 89 -14.74 -2.18 -0.75
CA ASP A 89 -14.98 -2.09 0.69
C ASP A 89 -15.85 -0.87 1.01
N GLY A 90 -17.07 -1.13 1.49
CA GLY A 90 -18.03 -0.11 1.87
C GLY A 90 -19.25 -0.04 0.96
N SER A 91 -20.42 0.11 1.58
CA SER A 91 -21.72 0.10 0.89
C SER A 91 -22.00 1.33 0.00
N HIS A 92 -21.15 2.35 0.08
CA HIS A 92 -21.27 3.61 -0.66
C HIS A 92 -20.57 3.60 -2.03
N PHE A 93 -19.83 2.53 -2.34
CA PHE A 93 -19.17 2.36 -3.64
C PHE A 93 -20.03 1.53 -4.60
N ALA A 94 -20.06 1.99 -5.86
CA ALA A 94 -20.59 1.23 -6.98
C ALA A 94 -19.81 -0.09 -7.17
N VAL A 95 -20.50 -1.10 -7.69
CA VAL A 95 -19.86 -2.36 -8.10
C VAL A 95 -18.97 -2.06 -9.30
N LYS A 96 -17.74 -2.56 -9.29
CA LYS A 96 -16.86 -2.52 -10.46
C LYS A 96 -17.03 -3.81 -11.25
N ALA A 97 -17.27 -3.71 -12.54
CA ALA A 97 -17.34 -4.87 -13.43
C ALA A 97 -16.22 -4.81 -14.47
N ASN A 98 -15.35 -5.83 -14.49
CA ASN A 98 -14.43 -6.00 -15.61
C ASN A 98 -15.20 -6.68 -16.73
N VAL A 99 -15.20 -6.04 -17.90
CA VAL A 99 -15.96 -6.52 -19.04
C VAL A 99 -15.10 -6.49 -20.28
N THR A 100 -15.46 -7.30 -21.27
CA THR A 100 -15.00 -7.15 -22.64
C THR A 100 -16.19 -6.72 -23.49
N LEU A 101 -16.03 -5.58 -24.17
CA LEU A 101 -17.03 -4.99 -25.05
C LEU A 101 -16.92 -5.57 -26.47
N PRO A 102 -17.97 -5.44 -27.31
CA PRO A 102 -17.96 -5.95 -28.68
C PRO A 102 -16.88 -5.34 -29.58
N ASP A 103 -16.38 -4.15 -29.24
CA ASP A 103 -15.28 -3.48 -29.92
C ASP A 103 -13.89 -4.05 -29.57
N GLY A 104 -13.84 -5.07 -28.71
CA GLY A 104 -12.62 -5.71 -28.23
C GLY A 104 -11.91 -4.97 -27.10
N THR A 105 -12.46 -3.85 -26.60
CA THR A 105 -11.92 -3.16 -25.43
C THR A 105 -12.35 -3.85 -24.14
N SER A 106 -11.50 -3.83 -23.12
CA SER A 106 -11.79 -4.44 -21.82
C SER A 106 -11.81 -3.43 -20.67
N PRO A 107 -12.79 -2.50 -20.63
CA PRO A 107 -12.87 -1.50 -19.57
C PRO A 107 -13.38 -2.08 -18.25
N THR A 108 -13.10 -1.37 -17.15
CA THR A 108 -13.82 -1.57 -15.89
C THR A 108 -15.00 -0.60 -15.83
N LEU A 109 -16.23 -1.11 -15.70
CA LEU A 109 -17.44 -0.31 -15.57
C LEU A 109 -17.81 -0.09 -14.11
N TYR A 110 -18.37 1.07 -13.79
CA TYR A 110 -19.09 1.31 -12.55
C TYR A 110 -20.56 0.96 -12.74
N VAL A 111 -21.10 0.14 -11.83
CA VAL A 111 -22.47 -0.35 -11.88
C VAL A 111 -23.16 -0.05 -10.55
N ASN A 112 -24.33 0.55 -10.63
CA ASN A 112 -25.12 0.88 -9.45
C ASN A 112 -25.65 -0.40 -8.78
N PRO A 113 -25.32 -0.69 -7.51
CA PRO A 113 -25.74 -1.93 -6.86
C PRO A 113 -27.23 -1.97 -6.48
N TYR A 114 -27.98 -0.87 -6.62
CA TYR A 114 -29.41 -0.80 -6.31
C TYR A 114 -30.29 -0.85 -7.56
N THR A 115 -29.77 -0.40 -8.71
CA THR A 115 -30.56 -0.31 -9.96
C THR A 115 -29.99 -1.16 -11.10
N GLY A 116 -28.74 -1.63 -10.98
CA GLY A 116 -28.04 -2.36 -12.05
C GLY A 116 -27.61 -1.46 -13.21
N ALA A 117 -27.82 -0.15 -13.12
CA ALA A 117 -27.46 0.80 -14.16
C ALA A 117 -25.94 0.95 -14.28
N ILE A 118 -25.43 0.88 -15.52
CA ILE A 118 -24.03 1.19 -15.84
C ILE A 118 -23.86 2.71 -15.73
N GLN A 119 -23.09 3.16 -14.73
CA GLN A 119 -22.89 4.58 -14.41
C GLN A 119 -21.75 5.22 -15.23
N GLY A 120 -20.81 4.43 -15.74
CA GLY A 120 -19.70 4.93 -16.54
C GLY A 120 -18.52 3.97 -16.59
N LYS A 121 -17.49 4.35 -17.37
CA LYS A 121 -16.22 3.63 -17.47
C LYS A 121 -15.22 4.21 -16.48
N THR A 122 -14.44 3.36 -15.82
CA THR A 122 -13.28 3.77 -15.04
C THR A 122 -12.24 4.35 -16.00
N PRO A 123 -11.67 5.54 -15.73
CA PRO A 123 -10.58 6.06 -16.56
C PRO A 123 -9.36 5.15 -16.51
N ASP A 124 -8.66 4.98 -17.64
CA ASP A 124 -7.45 4.14 -17.74
C ASP A 124 -6.36 4.53 -16.72
N PHE A 125 -6.27 5.83 -16.41
CA PHE A 125 -5.34 6.36 -15.42
C PHE A 125 -6.00 7.44 -14.57
N ASN A 126 -6.57 7.02 -13.43
CA ASN A 126 -7.23 7.90 -12.45
C ASN A 126 -6.30 8.26 -11.28
N PHE A 127 -6.81 9.04 -10.32
CA PHE A 127 -6.05 9.47 -9.14
C PHE A 127 -5.58 8.29 -8.25
N GLU A 128 -6.38 7.22 -8.16
CA GLU A 128 -6.00 5.98 -7.48
C GLU A 128 -4.78 5.32 -8.15
N ALA A 129 -4.81 5.19 -9.48
CA ALA A 129 -3.70 4.66 -10.26
C ALA A 129 -2.44 5.55 -10.16
N PHE A 130 -2.60 6.88 -10.26
CA PHE A 130 -1.49 7.83 -10.15
C PHE A 130 -0.78 7.75 -8.79
N THR A 131 -1.53 7.84 -7.69
CA THR A 131 -0.96 7.80 -6.34
C THR A 131 -0.26 6.48 -6.06
N ARG A 132 -0.88 5.35 -6.44
CA ARG A 132 -0.28 4.02 -6.33
C ARG A 132 0.99 3.87 -7.17
N ALA A 133 0.97 4.37 -8.41
CA ALA A 133 2.10 4.25 -9.32
C ALA A 133 3.31 5.08 -8.90
N LEU A 134 3.07 6.32 -8.45
CA LEU A 134 4.11 7.20 -7.94
C LEU A 134 4.66 6.69 -6.59
N HIS A 135 3.79 6.17 -5.72
CA HIS A 135 4.20 5.58 -4.44
C HIS A 135 4.98 4.28 -4.61
N GLY A 136 4.45 3.32 -5.36
CA GLY A 136 4.93 1.94 -5.40
C GLY A 136 6.10 1.69 -6.36
N TRP A 137 6.15 2.39 -7.49
CA TRP A 137 7.21 2.19 -8.49
C TRP A 137 7.65 3.47 -9.19
N TRP A 138 7.37 4.64 -8.59
CA TRP A 138 7.84 5.94 -9.08
C TRP A 138 7.47 6.25 -10.55
N LEU A 139 6.32 5.76 -11.02
CA LEU A 139 5.89 5.87 -12.43
C LEU A 139 6.87 5.23 -13.44
N VAL A 140 7.85 4.44 -12.99
CA VAL A 140 8.79 3.75 -13.87
C VAL A 140 8.05 2.60 -14.58
N PRO A 141 8.04 2.54 -15.91
CA PRO A 141 7.30 1.52 -16.64
C PRO A 141 7.99 0.14 -16.51
N PHE A 142 7.19 -0.92 -16.60
CA PHE A 142 7.66 -2.30 -16.57
C PHE A 142 8.11 -2.72 -17.98
N THR A 143 9.35 -2.44 -18.36
CA THR A 143 9.83 -2.63 -19.75
C THR A 143 10.89 -3.71 -19.93
N SER A 144 11.46 -4.26 -18.84
CA SER A 144 12.71 -5.04 -18.92
C SER A 144 12.69 -6.34 -18.11
N GLY A 145 11.50 -6.91 -17.87
CA GLY A 145 11.32 -8.10 -17.03
C GLY A 145 11.46 -7.84 -15.53
N PHE A 146 12.14 -6.76 -15.13
CA PHE A 146 12.29 -6.31 -13.75
C PHE A 146 11.55 -4.99 -13.51
N SER A 147 11.03 -4.80 -12.30
CA SER A 147 10.43 -3.53 -11.88
C SER A 147 11.42 -2.65 -11.11
N TRP A 148 12.30 -1.95 -11.84
CA TRP A 148 13.31 -1.07 -11.22
C TRP A 148 12.70 -0.04 -10.27
N GLY A 149 11.52 0.50 -10.61
CA GLY A 149 10.78 1.42 -9.75
C GLY A 149 10.38 0.78 -8.43
N TRP A 150 9.86 -0.45 -8.47
CA TRP A 150 9.48 -1.20 -7.27
C TRP A 150 10.69 -1.47 -6.37
N TYR A 151 11.82 -1.89 -6.94
CA TYR A 151 13.08 -2.07 -6.21
C TYR A 151 13.54 -0.77 -5.53
N LEU A 152 13.51 0.35 -6.26
CA LEU A 152 13.94 1.65 -5.76
C LEU A 152 13.11 2.10 -4.54
N VAL A 153 11.79 1.96 -4.61
CA VAL A 153 10.87 2.35 -3.52
C VAL A 153 10.99 1.39 -2.34
N SER A 154 10.89 0.08 -2.59
CA SER A 154 10.92 -0.95 -1.54
C SER A 154 12.25 -0.95 -0.76
N LEU A 155 13.37 -0.62 -1.41
CA LEU A 155 14.67 -0.45 -0.77
C LEU A 155 14.68 0.63 0.31
N LEU A 156 13.80 1.64 0.25
CA LEU A 156 13.66 2.67 1.28
C LEU A 156 13.17 2.12 2.63
N GLY A 157 12.56 0.92 2.65
CA GLY A 157 12.18 0.24 3.88
C GLY A 157 13.37 0.00 4.82
N LEU A 158 14.55 -0.35 4.27
CA LEU A 158 15.76 -0.62 5.04
C LEU A 158 16.32 0.61 5.79
N PRO A 159 16.60 1.77 5.14
CA PRO A 159 17.04 2.96 5.84
C PRO A 159 15.97 3.53 6.76
N MET A 160 14.67 3.35 6.48
CA MET A 160 13.60 3.72 7.42
C MET A 160 13.63 2.85 8.68
N LEU A 161 13.78 1.54 8.54
CA LEU A 161 13.91 0.61 9.68
C LEU A 161 15.18 0.92 10.49
N ALA A 162 16.31 1.14 9.82
CA ALA A 162 17.56 1.56 10.46
C ALA A 162 17.39 2.92 11.18
N SER A 163 16.66 3.87 10.59
CA SER A 163 16.38 5.17 11.21
C SER A 163 15.55 5.02 12.48
N LEU A 164 14.55 4.14 12.48
CA LEU A 164 13.75 3.82 13.66
C LEU A 164 14.63 3.22 14.77
N VAL A 165 15.41 2.19 14.46
CA VAL A 165 16.29 1.52 15.44
C VAL A 165 17.30 2.50 16.02
N THR A 166 17.95 3.30 15.18
CA THR A 166 18.92 4.31 15.63
C THR A 166 18.26 5.42 16.45
N GLY A 167 17.03 5.82 16.11
CA GLY A 167 16.24 6.79 16.87
C GLY A 167 15.97 6.32 18.31
N LEU A 168 15.54 5.06 18.47
CA LEU A 168 15.30 4.45 19.78
C LEU A 168 16.59 4.35 20.62
N VAL A 169 17.71 3.98 19.99
CA VAL A 169 19.03 3.88 20.66
C VAL A 169 19.53 5.25 21.12
N VAL A 170 19.34 6.29 20.30
CA VAL A 170 19.75 7.67 20.63
C VAL A 170 18.87 8.24 21.73
N TYR A 171 17.55 8.00 21.67
CA TYR A 171 16.58 8.51 22.62
C TYR A 171 16.27 7.47 23.73
N LYS A 172 17.29 7.12 24.51
CA LYS A 172 17.26 6.04 25.54
C LYS A 172 16.09 6.02 26.51
N LYS A 173 15.42 7.15 26.75
CA LYS A 173 14.23 7.24 27.61
C LYS A 173 13.04 7.74 26.80
N PHE A 174 12.81 7.13 25.64
CA PHE A 174 11.81 7.60 24.68
C PHE A 174 10.40 7.64 25.26
N TRP A 175 10.11 6.73 26.18
CA TRP A 175 8.88 6.70 26.98
C TRP A 175 8.63 7.97 27.79
N LYS A 176 9.68 8.72 28.17
CA LYS A 176 9.50 10.04 28.82
C LYS A 176 9.15 11.15 27.83
N GLY A 177 9.09 10.85 26.53
CA GLY A 177 8.83 11.79 25.45
C GLY A 177 7.35 11.96 25.10
N PHE A 178 6.49 10.98 25.42
CA PHE A 178 5.07 10.97 25.01
C PHE A 178 4.29 12.23 25.42
N PHE A 179 4.64 12.83 26.56
CA PHE A 179 3.96 14.00 27.12
C PHE A 179 4.85 15.23 27.25
N LYS A 180 5.97 15.29 26.52
CA LYS A 180 6.82 16.49 26.54
C LYS A 180 6.18 17.59 25.70
N PRO A 181 5.97 18.80 26.25
CA PRO A 181 5.39 19.89 25.49
C PRO A 181 6.35 20.36 24.39
N VAL A 182 5.79 20.72 23.24
CA VAL A 182 6.53 21.36 22.14
C VAL A 182 6.79 22.81 22.53
N ARG A 183 8.07 23.19 22.64
CA ARG A 183 8.42 24.56 23.05
C ARG A 183 8.23 25.53 21.89
N THR A 184 7.30 26.46 22.05
CA THR A 184 7.09 27.61 21.16
C THR A 184 7.94 28.80 21.61
N GLY A 185 8.24 29.74 20.71
CA GLY A 185 8.99 30.98 21.04
C GLY A 185 10.52 30.87 21.18
N HIS A 186 11.10 29.66 21.15
CA HIS A 186 12.55 29.43 21.33
C HIS A 186 13.32 29.26 20.00
N GLY A 187 12.73 29.71 18.89
CA GLY A 187 13.30 29.64 17.54
C GLY A 187 13.01 28.33 16.80
N SER A 188 12.98 28.41 15.46
CA SER A 188 12.51 27.33 14.56
C SER A 188 13.23 25.99 14.76
N ARG A 189 14.52 26.01 15.11
CA ARG A 189 15.30 24.77 15.32
C ARG A 189 14.79 23.95 16.51
N ILE A 190 14.45 24.62 17.62
CA ILE A 190 14.00 23.92 18.84
C ILE A 190 12.59 23.38 18.62
N PHE A 191 11.71 24.18 18.01
CA PHE A 191 10.36 23.77 17.64
C PHE A 191 10.33 22.51 16.78
N TRP A 192 11.03 22.50 15.64
CA TRP A 192 11.07 21.33 14.73
C TRP A 192 11.73 20.11 15.39
N GLY A 193 12.73 20.33 16.25
CA GLY A 193 13.38 19.24 16.99
C GLY A 193 12.49 18.60 18.06
N ASP A 194 11.67 19.40 18.76
CA ASP A 194 10.71 18.89 19.74
C ASP A 194 9.53 18.19 19.03
N LEU A 195 9.02 18.77 17.93
CA LEU A 195 7.97 18.17 17.11
C LEU A 195 8.41 16.82 16.52
N HIS A 196 9.61 16.74 15.93
CA HIS A 196 10.14 15.50 15.35
C HIS A 196 10.25 14.37 16.40
N ARG A 197 10.65 14.71 17.63
CA ARG A 197 10.74 13.73 18.74
C ARG A 197 9.36 13.27 19.20
N LEU A 198 8.42 14.20 19.37
CA LEU A 198 7.06 13.87 19.81
C LEU A 198 6.36 12.99 18.77
N ALA A 199 6.38 13.41 17.51
CA ALA A 199 5.82 12.66 16.39
C ALA A 199 6.46 11.26 16.26
N GLY A 200 7.79 11.19 16.41
CA GLY A 200 8.51 9.93 16.32
C GLY A 200 8.14 8.94 17.41
N VAL A 201 7.98 9.39 18.65
CA VAL A 201 7.60 8.51 19.77
C VAL A 201 6.18 7.97 19.60
N TRP A 202 5.23 8.80 19.18
CA TRP A 202 3.86 8.37 18.92
C TRP A 202 3.72 7.45 17.70
N SER A 203 4.64 7.54 16.75
CA SER A 203 4.59 6.80 15.48
C SER A 203 5.52 5.58 15.41
N ILE A 204 6.15 5.16 16.52
CA ILE A 204 7.10 4.03 16.54
C ILE A 204 6.50 2.78 15.89
N TRP A 205 5.28 2.41 16.31
CA TRP A 205 4.59 1.22 15.82
C TRP A 205 4.29 1.32 14.32
N PHE A 206 3.83 2.48 13.86
CA PHE A 206 3.49 2.71 12.46
C PHE A 206 4.73 2.68 11.56
N ILE A 207 5.81 3.35 11.99
CA ILE A 207 7.10 3.31 11.28
C ILE A 207 7.62 1.88 11.21
N ALA A 208 7.48 1.09 12.28
CA ALA A 208 7.86 -0.32 12.26
C ALA A 208 7.06 -1.11 11.21
N VAL A 209 5.72 -0.99 11.22
CA VAL A 209 4.85 -1.67 10.24
C VAL A 209 5.23 -1.30 8.81
N ILE A 210 5.30 0.00 8.49
CA ILE A 210 5.58 0.47 7.11
C ILE A 210 6.99 0.09 6.65
N SER A 211 8.00 0.17 7.53
CA SER A 211 9.37 -0.18 7.17
C SER A 211 9.59 -1.69 7.01
N ILE A 212 8.94 -2.51 7.85
CA ILE A 212 8.98 -3.98 7.74
C ILE A 212 8.26 -4.43 6.46
N THR A 213 7.03 -3.97 6.25
CA THR A 213 6.24 -4.33 5.06
C THR A 213 6.90 -3.83 3.76
N GLY A 214 7.44 -2.61 3.74
CA GLY A 214 8.19 -2.09 2.59
C GLY A 214 9.45 -2.89 2.29
N THR A 215 10.21 -3.29 3.32
CA THR A 215 11.36 -4.20 3.17
C THR A 215 10.92 -5.59 2.70
N TRP A 216 9.76 -6.06 3.14
CA TRP A 216 9.21 -7.33 2.69
C TRP A 216 8.81 -7.30 1.20
N PHE A 217 8.31 -6.17 0.69
CA PHE A 217 8.07 -6.01 -0.75
C PHE A 217 9.34 -6.08 -1.59
N LEU A 218 10.50 -5.66 -1.05
CA LEU A 218 11.80 -5.85 -1.69
C LEU A 218 12.13 -7.34 -1.79
N ILE A 219 11.95 -8.09 -0.68
CA ILE A 219 12.19 -9.53 -0.64
C ILE A 219 11.27 -10.26 -1.63
N GLN A 220 9.98 -9.90 -1.67
CA GLN A 220 9.04 -10.48 -2.63
C GLN A 220 9.44 -10.23 -4.07
N ALA A 221 9.90 -9.01 -4.41
CA ALA A 221 10.38 -8.71 -5.76
C ALA A 221 11.57 -9.60 -6.14
N ILE A 222 12.54 -9.76 -5.24
CA ILE A 222 13.71 -10.64 -5.46
C ILE A 222 13.26 -12.09 -5.67
N LEU A 223 12.37 -12.60 -4.83
CA LEU A 223 11.88 -13.98 -4.95
C LEU A 223 11.12 -14.20 -6.26
N ALA A 224 10.22 -13.29 -6.61
CA ALA A 224 9.43 -13.35 -7.84
C ALA A 224 10.32 -13.33 -9.09
N ASP A 225 11.29 -12.43 -9.15
CA ASP A 225 12.21 -12.30 -10.29
C ASP A 225 13.21 -13.46 -10.39
N ASN A 226 13.39 -14.24 -9.32
CA ASN A 226 14.15 -15.49 -9.32
C ASN A 226 13.23 -16.73 -9.47
N HIS A 227 11.96 -16.54 -9.80
CA HIS A 227 10.96 -17.61 -9.98
C HIS A 227 10.77 -18.51 -8.74
N ILE A 228 10.98 -17.95 -7.54
CA ILE A 228 10.77 -18.63 -6.27
C ILE A 228 9.36 -18.32 -5.77
N THR A 229 8.47 -19.31 -5.85
CA THR A 229 7.11 -19.19 -5.32
C THR A 229 7.04 -19.49 -3.82
N ILE A 230 6.27 -18.68 -3.10
CA ILE A 230 5.91 -18.90 -1.69
C ILE A 230 4.49 -19.51 -1.56
N SER A 231 3.70 -19.45 -2.64
CA SER A 231 2.29 -19.83 -2.63
C SER A 231 2.11 -21.33 -2.40
N SER A 232 1.31 -21.72 -1.41
CA SER A 232 0.86 -23.10 -1.21
C SER A 232 -0.43 -23.40 -1.98
N ARG A 233 -0.99 -22.43 -2.71
CA ARG A 233 -2.26 -22.60 -3.43
C ARG A 233 -2.26 -23.85 -4.32
N PRO A 234 -3.29 -24.69 -4.22
CA PRO A 234 -3.44 -25.82 -5.12
C PRO A 234 -3.71 -25.31 -6.55
N ILE A 235 -3.31 -26.12 -7.53
CA ILE A 235 -3.73 -25.92 -8.91
C ILE A 235 -5.25 -26.16 -8.93
N VAL A 236 -6.03 -25.15 -9.30
CA VAL A 236 -7.46 -25.31 -9.50
C VAL A 236 -7.66 -26.24 -10.70
N PRO A 237 -8.24 -27.44 -10.51
CA PRO A 237 -8.45 -28.35 -11.63
C PRO A 237 -9.48 -27.71 -12.58
N VAL A 238 -9.30 -27.94 -13.88
CA VAL A 238 -10.37 -27.63 -14.85
C VAL A 238 -11.55 -28.55 -14.59
N ILE A 239 -12.77 -28.10 -14.90
CA ILE A 239 -13.96 -28.95 -14.81
C ILE A 239 -13.76 -30.17 -15.73
N ALA A 240 -14.07 -31.36 -15.22
CA ALA A 240 -13.95 -32.59 -15.99
C ALA A 240 -14.89 -32.55 -17.20
N ARG A 241 -14.45 -33.10 -18.34
CA ARG A 241 -15.24 -33.07 -19.58
C ARG A 241 -16.61 -33.73 -19.44
N GLU A 242 -16.70 -34.76 -18.61
CA GLU A 242 -17.95 -35.48 -18.30
C GLU A 242 -18.96 -34.63 -17.52
N ASP A 243 -18.50 -33.66 -16.74
CA ASP A 243 -19.35 -32.75 -15.97
C ASP A 243 -19.86 -31.56 -16.80
N VAL A 244 -19.31 -31.35 -18.00
CA VAL A 244 -19.76 -30.29 -18.91
C VAL A 244 -20.93 -30.80 -19.77
N PRO A 245 -22.16 -30.30 -19.56
CA PRO A 245 -23.32 -30.78 -20.30
C PRO A 245 -23.16 -30.50 -21.79
N GLN A 246 -23.39 -31.53 -22.62
CA GLN A 246 -23.40 -31.38 -24.07
C GLN A 246 -24.77 -30.84 -24.49
N THR A 247 -24.78 -29.69 -25.17
CA THR A 247 -26.00 -29.11 -25.73
C THR A 247 -26.15 -29.54 -27.20
N PRO A 248 -27.33 -30.03 -27.64
CA PRO A 248 -27.51 -30.55 -29.01
C PRO A 248 -27.22 -29.52 -30.12
N ASN A 249 -27.43 -28.24 -29.83
CA ASN A 249 -27.36 -27.16 -30.81
C ASN A 249 -26.10 -26.27 -30.66
N GLY A 250 -25.15 -26.66 -29.80
CA GLY A 250 -23.97 -25.84 -29.51
C GLY A 250 -24.26 -24.56 -28.71
N SER A 251 -25.48 -24.40 -28.18
CA SER A 251 -25.82 -23.31 -27.28
C SER A 251 -25.08 -23.44 -25.95
N PRO A 252 -24.80 -22.35 -25.21
CA PRO A 252 -24.22 -22.44 -23.87
C PRO A 252 -25.07 -23.35 -22.97
N ALA A 253 -24.41 -24.25 -22.23
CA ALA A 253 -25.07 -25.07 -21.22
C ALA A 253 -25.63 -24.17 -20.11
N ALA A 254 -26.81 -24.52 -19.58
CA ALA A 254 -27.38 -23.83 -18.44
C ALA A 254 -26.45 -23.94 -17.23
N ARG A 255 -26.15 -22.81 -16.61
CA ARG A 255 -25.33 -22.69 -15.40
C ARG A 255 -26.22 -22.32 -14.22
N ILE A 256 -25.76 -22.59 -13.01
CA ILE A 256 -26.37 -22.00 -11.83
C ILE A 256 -26.23 -20.48 -11.84
N ASP A 257 -27.17 -19.86 -11.16
CA ASP A 257 -27.22 -18.47 -10.81
C ASP A 257 -26.01 -18.05 -9.92
N LEU A 258 -25.56 -16.80 -10.05
CA LEU A 258 -24.46 -16.27 -9.23
C LEU A 258 -24.77 -16.26 -7.72
N ASP A 259 -26.03 -16.05 -7.33
CA ASP A 259 -26.47 -16.05 -5.94
C ASP A 259 -26.50 -17.46 -5.35
N GLU A 260 -26.84 -18.46 -6.18
CA GLU A 260 -26.73 -19.87 -5.78
C GLU A 260 -25.27 -20.27 -5.61
N ALA A 261 -24.39 -19.86 -6.53
CA ALA A 261 -22.95 -20.06 -6.39
C ALA A 261 -22.40 -19.35 -5.12
N ALA A 262 -22.89 -18.14 -4.82
CA ALA A 262 -22.57 -17.40 -3.62
C ALA A 262 -23.01 -18.14 -2.34
N ARG A 263 -24.21 -18.69 -2.34
CA ARG A 263 -24.73 -19.50 -1.23
C ARG A 263 -23.87 -20.75 -1.01
N ILE A 264 -23.51 -21.47 -2.07
CA ILE A 264 -22.65 -22.67 -2.01
C ILE A 264 -21.27 -22.31 -1.46
N ALA A 265 -20.66 -21.23 -1.96
CA ALA A 265 -19.37 -20.75 -1.47
C ALA A 265 -19.41 -20.34 0.01
N GLY A 266 -20.47 -19.65 0.45
CA GLY A 266 -20.66 -19.26 1.85
C GLY A 266 -20.85 -20.44 2.80
N LEU A 267 -21.42 -21.56 2.33
CA LEU A 267 -21.51 -22.80 3.10
C LEU A 267 -20.16 -23.52 3.21
N ALA A 268 -19.34 -23.49 2.16
CA ALA A 268 -18.00 -24.10 2.15
C ALA A 268 -16.97 -23.26 2.91
N VAL A 269 -17.11 -21.93 2.90
CA VAL A 269 -16.23 -20.98 3.58
C VAL A 269 -17.07 -20.16 4.58
N PRO A 270 -17.26 -20.64 5.82
CA PRO A 270 -18.05 -19.93 6.82
C PRO A 270 -17.53 -18.52 7.09
N GLY A 271 -18.42 -17.53 7.03
CA GLY A 271 -18.10 -16.12 7.27
C GLY A 271 -17.41 -15.43 6.09
N LEU A 272 -17.43 -16.02 4.88
CA LEU A 272 -16.94 -15.37 3.66
C LEU A 272 -17.81 -14.16 3.30
N GLU A 273 -17.19 -12.98 3.29
CA GLU A 273 -17.76 -11.77 2.70
C GLU A 273 -17.29 -11.69 1.25
N ILE A 274 -18.20 -11.93 0.29
CA ILE A 274 -17.85 -11.98 -1.13
C ILE A 274 -17.57 -10.56 -1.63
N SER A 275 -16.28 -10.27 -1.88
CA SER A 275 -15.82 -9.00 -2.44
C SER A 275 -15.55 -9.09 -3.94
N PHE A 276 -15.38 -10.28 -4.50
CA PHE A 276 -15.35 -10.47 -5.95
C PHE A 276 -15.88 -11.83 -6.40
N ILE A 277 -16.43 -11.85 -7.61
CA ILE A 277 -16.92 -13.02 -8.34
C ILE A 277 -16.29 -13.01 -9.72
N SER A 278 -15.50 -14.04 -10.05
CA SER A 278 -14.99 -14.26 -11.39
C SER A 278 -15.93 -15.21 -12.13
N LEU A 279 -16.41 -14.79 -13.30
CA LEU A 279 -17.28 -15.60 -14.14
C LEU A 279 -16.45 -16.63 -14.93
N PRO A 280 -17.06 -17.76 -15.35
CA PRO A 280 -16.36 -18.77 -16.13
C PRO A 280 -15.92 -18.23 -17.50
N ALA A 281 -14.60 -18.15 -17.72
CA ALA A 281 -14.03 -17.75 -19.01
C ALA A 281 -14.28 -18.78 -20.12
N THR A 282 -14.42 -20.05 -19.76
CA THR A 282 -14.70 -21.16 -20.70
C THR A 282 -15.77 -22.09 -20.13
N ALA A 283 -16.21 -23.06 -20.93
CA ALA A 283 -17.10 -24.13 -20.47
C ALA A 283 -16.48 -24.98 -19.35
N TYR A 284 -15.14 -25.01 -19.23
CA TYR A 284 -14.41 -25.80 -18.25
C TYR A 284 -13.95 -25.00 -17.01
N SER A 285 -14.42 -23.76 -16.89
CA SER A 285 -14.04 -22.84 -15.81
C SER A 285 -15.10 -22.80 -14.70
N HIS A 286 -14.66 -22.62 -13.47
CA HIS A 286 -15.52 -22.44 -12.31
C HIS A 286 -16.05 -21.01 -12.19
N ILE A 287 -17.10 -20.84 -11.39
CA ILE A 287 -17.42 -19.54 -10.78
C ILE A 287 -16.54 -19.43 -9.53
N THR A 288 -15.59 -18.50 -9.51
CA THR A 288 -14.71 -18.31 -8.36
C THR A 288 -15.18 -17.10 -7.55
N LEU A 289 -15.52 -17.35 -6.29
CA LEU A 289 -15.92 -16.32 -5.35
C LEU A 289 -14.85 -16.17 -4.29
N ALA A 290 -14.57 -14.93 -3.91
CA ALA A 290 -13.61 -14.67 -2.86
C ALA A 290 -13.80 -13.32 -2.19
N GLY A 291 -13.17 -13.21 -1.03
CA GLY A 291 -13.13 -12.00 -0.23
C GLY A 291 -12.69 -12.31 1.19
N PRO A 292 -12.71 -11.31 2.07
CA PRO A 292 -12.31 -11.50 3.46
C PRO A 292 -13.25 -12.48 4.17
N GLY A 293 -12.72 -13.18 5.18
CA GLY A 293 -13.53 -13.94 6.12
C GLY A 293 -13.52 -13.30 7.51
N TRP A 294 -13.64 -14.13 8.54
CA TRP A 294 -13.43 -13.70 9.94
C TRP A 294 -12.06 -13.04 10.18
N TYR A 295 -11.06 -13.37 9.37
CA TYR A 295 -9.74 -12.76 9.40
C TYR A 295 -9.60 -11.75 8.26
N PRO A 296 -9.59 -10.44 8.54
CA PRO A 296 -9.74 -9.42 7.50
C PRO A 296 -8.46 -9.12 6.70
N LEU A 297 -7.29 -9.63 7.13
CA LEU A 297 -6.04 -9.41 6.39
C LEU A 297 -5.87 -10.33 5.18
N MET A 298 -6.78 -11.30 4.97
CA MET A 298 -6.60 -12.29 3.90
C MET A 298 -7.91 -12.62 3.22
N PHE A 299 -7.82 -12.84 1.92
CA PHE A 299 -8.95 -13.34 1.15
C PHE A 299 -8.99 -14.86 1.22
N GLN A 300 -10.19 -15.39 1.36
CA GLN A 300 -10.48 -16.81 1.17
C GLN A 300 -11.26 -16.96 -0.13
N SER A 301 -11.17 -18.12 -0.76
CA SER A 301 -11.81 -18.37 -2.05
C SER A 301 -12.46 -19.73 -2.12
N ALA A 302 -13.54 -19.82 -2.88
CA ALA A 302 -14.15 -21.06 -3.31
C ALA A 302 -14.43 -21.03 -4.81
N SER A 303 -14.13 -22.12 -5.49
CA SER A 303 -14.42 -22.34 -6.91
C SER A 303 -15.58 -23.32 -7.03
N VAL A 304 -16.73 -22.81 -7.43
CA VAL A 304 -17.97 -23.55 -7.57
C VAL A 304 -18.14 -24.02 -9.00
N ASN A 305 -18.44 -25.30 -9.18
CA ASN A 305 -18.77 -25.88 -10.46
C ASN A 305 -20.18 -25.41 -10.88
N PRO A 306 -20.31 -24.66 -11.98
CA PRO A 306 -21.57 -24.05 -12.37
C PRO A 306 -22.62 -25.06 -12.85
N TYR A 307 -22.25 -26.32 -13.12
CA TYR A 307 -23.16 -27.36 -13.60
C TYR A 307 -23.53 -28.34 -12.48
N THR A 308 -22.53 -28.83 -11.73
CA THR A 308 -22.75 -29.87 -10.70
C THR A 308 -23.09 -29.30 -9.32
N ARG A 309 -22.89 -27.99 -9.11
CA ARG A 309 -23.06 -27.30 -7.82
C ARG A 309 -22.07 -27.70 -6.73
N ASN A 310 -21.01 -28.43 -7.09
CA ASN A 310 -19.96 -28.83 -6.17
C ASN A 310 -18.92 -27.72 -5.99
N VAL A 311 -18.26 -27.70 -4.83
CA VAL A 311 -17.05 -26.91 -4.60
C VAL A 311 -15.85 -27.78 -4.92
N ASP A 312 -15.26 -27.56 -6.09
CA ASP A 312 -14.16 -28.38 -6.59
C ASP A 312 -12.80 -27.91 -6.06
N SER A 313 -12.74 -26.66 -5.57
CA SER A 313 -11.54 -26.12 -4.92
C SER A 313 -11.91 -25.01 -3.94
N GLN A 314 -11.18 -24.94 -2.83
CA GLN A 314 -11.23 -23.83 -1.88
C GLN A 314 -9.82 -23.50 -1.39
N PHE A 315 -9.62 -22.27 -0.90
CA PHE A 315 -8.37 -21.84 -0.29
C PHE A 315 -8.65 -21.02 0.96
N LEU A 316 -8.44 -21.65 2.11
CA LEU A 316 -8.72 -21.13 3.45
C LEU A 316 -7.46 -20.59 4.10
N ILE A 317 -7.63 -19.84 5.20
CA ILE A 317 -6.51 -19.34 6.01
C ILE A 317 -5.65 -20.49 6.53
N SER A 318 -6.28 -21.61 6.90
CA SER A 318 -5.62 -22.82 7.40
C SER A 318 -4.72 -23.53 6.39
N ASP A 319 -4.94 -23.29 5.10
CA ASP A 319 -4.23 -24.00 4.02
C ASP A 319 -2.87 -23.34 3.70
N ARG A 320 -2.61 -22.17 4.29
CA ARG A 320 -1.41 -21.37 4.06
C ARG A 320 -0.24 -21.88 4.88
N SER A 321 0.94 -21.88 4.28
CA SER A 321 2.18 -22.01 5.04
C SER A 321 2.38 -20.80 5.96
N ALA A 322 3.19 -20.94 7.02
CA ALA A 322 3.52 -19.80 7.89
C ALA A 322 4.17 -18.64 7.12
N LEU A 323 4.99 -18.94 6.12
CA LEU A 323 5.65 -17.94 5.27
C LEU A 323 4.64 -17.21 4.39
N GLU A 324 3.70 -17.94 3.77
CA GLU A 324 2.64 -17.36 2.96
C GLU A 324 1.68 -16.53 3.80
N PHE A 325 1.36 -16.99 5.01
CA PHE A 325 0.56 -16.23 5.96
C PHE A 325 1.19 -14.87 6.27
N VAL A 326 2.48 -14.87 6.61
CA VAL A 326 3.23 -13.63 6.82
C VAL A 326 3.24 -12.79 5.56
N THR A 327 3.43 -13.40 4.38
CA THR A 327 3.52 -12.71 3.10
C THR A 327 2.23 -11.98 2.73
N GLU A 328 1.09 -12.67 2.76
CA GLU A 328 -0.20 -12.08 2.38
C GLU A 328 -0.66 -11.02 3.39
N SER A 329 -0.24 -11.11 4.66
CA SER A 329 -0.54 -10.10 5.68
C SER A 329 0.15 -8.75 5.41
N MET A 330 1.23 -8.72 4.63
CA MET A 330 2.09 -7.53 4.51
C MET A 330 1.43 -6.40 3.74
N ARG A 331 0.67 -6.73 2.68
CA ARG A 331 -0.02 -5.70 1.88
C ARG A 331 -1.10 -5.01 2.70
N PRO A 332 -2.05 -5.71 3.33
CA PRO A 332 -3.09 -5.04 4.12
C PRO A 332 -2.54 -4.30 5.33
N LEU A 333 -1.49 -4.80 5.99
CA LEU A 333 -0.81 -4.05 7.06
C LEU A 333 -0.13 -2.77 6.55
N HIS A 334 0.37 -2.76 5.31
CA HIS A 334 0.96 -1.57 4.71
C HIS A 334 -0.09 -0.53 4.31
N THR A 335 -1.19 -0.97 3.70
CA THR A 335 -2.24 -0.10 3.14
C THR A 335 -3.32 0.30 4.15
N GLY A 336 -3.53 -0.51 5.21
CA GLY A 336 -4.59 -0.28 6.20
C GLY A 336 -6.00 -0.56 5.65
N ASP A 337 -6.12 -1.33 4.56
CA ASP A 337 -7.41 -1.60 3.89
C ASP A 337 -8.27 -2.68 4.58
N PHE A 338 -7.74 -3.37 5.60
CA PHE A 338 -8.42 -4.48 6.27
C PHE A 338 -9.53 -4.10 7.26
N GLY A 339 -9.67 -2.84 7.65
CA GLY A 339 -10.66 -2.42 8.66
C GLY A 339 -11.63 -1.35 8.16
N GLY A 340 -11.77 -1.25 6.85
CA GLY A 340 -12.58 -0.22 6.20
C GLY A 340 -12.08 1.20 6.50
N LEU A 341 -12.97 2.17 6.31
CA LEU A 341 -12.65 3.59 6.42
C LEU A 341 -12.04 4.02 7.76
N PRO A 342 -12.51 3.56 8.94
CA PRO A 342 -11.92 3.96 10.21
C PRO A 342 -10.42 3.62 10.33
N ILE A 343 -10.02 2.41 9.92
CA ILE A 343 -8.61 2.00 9.93
C ILE A 343 -7.82 2.74 8.86
N LYS A 344 -8.37 2.93 7.65
CA LYS A 344 -7.75 3.79 6.63
C LYS A 344 -7.47 5.20 7.15
N LEU A 345 -8.38 5.81 7.91
CA LEU A 345 -8.17 7.14 8.49
C LEU A 345 -7.06 7.16 9.54
N VAL A 346 -6.89 6.09 10.33
CA VAL A 346 -5.74 5.93 11.24
C VAL A 346 -4.45 5.85 10.44
N TRP A 347 -4.41 5.04 9.37
CA TRP A 347 -3.25 4.94 8.48
C TRP A 347 -2.92 6.26 7.78
N PHE A 348 -3.95 6.98 7.33
CA PHE A 348 -3.80 8.32 6.75
C PHE A 348 -3.20 9.31 7.75
N PHE A 349 -3.71 9.34 8.98
CA PHE A 349 -3.20 10.22 10.03
C PHE A 349 -1.73 9.93 10.35
N PHE A 350 -1.36 8.67 10.59
CA PHE A 350 0.03 8.33 10.86
C PHE A 350 0.93 8.47 9.63
N GLY A 351 0.40 8.28 8.42
CA GLY A 351 1.07 8.60 7.15
C GLY A 351 1.37 10.10 7.01
N LEU A 352 0.45 10.97 7.43
CA LEU A 352 0.66 12.41 7.51
C LEU A 352 1.74 12.75 8.55
N VAL A 353 1.66 12.18 9.75
CA VAL A 353 2.67 12.37 10.79
C VAL A 353 4.05 11.94 10.30
N LEU A 354 4.14 10.79 9.64
CA LEU A 354 5.39 10.29 9.05
C LEU A 354 5.92 11.23 7.97
N THR A 355 5.06 11.71 7.06
CA THR A 355 5.43 12.72 6.05
C THR A 355 6.01 13.97 6.71
N LEU A 356 5.36 14.49 7.76
CA LEU A 356 5.83 15.65 8.52
C LEU A 356 7.14 15.37 9.28
N MET A 357 7.34 14.14 9.75
CA MET A 357 8.60 13.71 10.37
C MET A 357 9.75 13.72 9.38
N VAL A 358 9.55 13.17 8.18
CA VAL A 358 10.55 13.18 7.11
C VAL A 358 10.86 14.62 6.70
N PHE A 359 9.83 15.44 6.51
CA PHE A 359 9.96 16.85 6.18
C PHE A 359 10.76 17.63 7.25
N SER A 360 10.39 17.48 8.53
CA SER A 360 11.11 18.12 9.64
C SER A 360 12.55 17.65 9.77
N GLY A 361 12.82 16.35 9.52
CA GLY A 361 14.17 15.80 9.46
C GLY A 361 15.03 16.46 8.38
N LEU A 362 14.47 16.60 7.17
CA LEU A 362 15.11 17.30 6.05
C LEU A 362 15.41 18.76 6.38
N LEU A 363 14.47 19.50 6.99
CA LEU A 363 14.69 20.89 7.41
C LEU A 363 15.82 21.02 8.43
N ILE A 364 15.85 20.14 9.44
CA ILE A 364 16.90 20.13 10.47
C ILE A 364 18.27 19.84 9.84
N TRP A 365 18.33 18.87 8.92
CA TRP A 365 19.54 18.52 8.21
C TRP A 365 20.04 19.68 7.35
N THR A 366 19.19 20.24 6.48
CA THR A 366 19.55 21.35 5.57
C THR A 366 20.06 22.55 6.35
N LYS A 367 19.38 22.93 7.43
CA LYS A 367 19.82 24.05 8.29
C LYS A 367 21.18 23.78 8.94
N ARG A 368 21.42 22.54 9.40
CA ARG A 368 22.70 22.17 10.02
C ARG A 368 23.83 22.15 9.01
N THR A 369 23.58 21.62 7.82
CA THR A 369 24.54 21.58 6.71
C THR A 369 24.89 23.00 6.26
N ALA A 370 23.90 23.87 6.05
CA ALA A 370 24.13 25.27 5.71
C ALA A 370 24.97 26.01 6.77
N GLN A 371 24.67 25.80 8.06
CA GLN A 371 25.46 26.37 9.16
C GLN A 371 26.90 25.85 9.18
N ALA A 372 27.11 24.55 8.95
CA ALA A 372 28.43 23.94 8.91
C ALA A 372 29.25 24.43 7.70
N THR A 373 28.63 24.51 6.52
CA THR A 373 29.25 25.04 5.30
C THR A 373 29.63 26.51 5.46
N ALA A 374 28.73 27.35 6.00
CA ALA A 374 29.03 28.76 6.28
C ALA A 374 30.18 28.93 7.29
N ALA A 375 30.24 28.07 8.32
CA ALA A 375 31.34 28.08 9.27
C ALA A 375 32.67 27.61 8.64
N ALA A 376 32.63 26.63 7.73
CA ALA A 376 33.79 26.17 6.99
C ALA A 376 34.34 27.25 6.04
N LEU A 377 33.47 27.92 5.28
CA LEU A 377 33.82 29.04 4.40
C LEU A 377 34.44 30.22 5.18
N LYS A 378 33.83 30.61 6.30
CA LYS A 378 34.40 31.64 7.19
C LYS A 378 35.74 31.24 7.80
N ARG A 379 36.02 29.93 7.95
CA ARG A 379 37.29 29.42 8.48
C ARG A 379 38.36 29.36 7.41
N SER A 380 38.01 29.05 6.16
CA SER A 380 38.93 29.14 5.01
C SER A 380 39.31 30.58 4.69
N GLU A 381 38.39 31.54 4.87
CA GLU A 381 38.68 32.98 4.75
C GLU A 381 39.60 33.51 5.88
N ARG A 382 39.76 32.78 6.99
CA ARG A 382 40.41 33.27 8.22
C ARG A 382 41.85 32.77 8.49
N ALA A 383 42.53 32.03 7.61
CA ALA A 383 43.91 31.60 7.90
C ALA A 383 44.91 31.63 6.73
N PRO A 384 46.20 32.00 6.94
CA PRO A 384 46.84 32.49 8.17
C PRO A 384 47.30 33.97 8.10
N ARG A 385 47.16 34.68 9.23
CA ARG A 385 47.87 35.94 9.50
C ARG A 385 49.36 35.60 9.59
N MET A 386 50.17 36.18 8.70
CA MET A 386 51.63 36.00 8.66
C MET A 386 52.23 36.10 10.06
N ALA A 387 53.08 35.13 10.41
CA ALA A 387 53.92 35.20 11.59
C ALA A 387 54.72 36.50 11.52
N ARG A 388 54.50 37.41 12.49
CA ARG A 388 55.34 38.60 12.63
C ARG A 388 56.76 38.12 12.89
N HIS A 389 57.66 38.45 11.97
CA HIS A 389 59.10 38.36 12.20
C HIS A 389 59.44 39.33 13.33
N GLU A 390 59.86 38.82 14.48
CA GLU A 390 60.48 39.64 15.52
C GLU A 390 61.87 40.06 15.04
N PRO A 391 62.22 41.36 15.04
CA PRO A 391 63.57 41.78 14.72
C PRO A 391 64.47 41.45 15.92
N THR A 392 65.43 40.55 15.71
CA THR A 392 66.54 40.31 16.65
C THR A 392 67.35 41.59 16.80
N VAL A 393 67.28 42.20 17.98
CA VAL A 393 68.17 43.29 18.40
C VAL A 393 69.48 42.65 18.88
N GLU A 394 70.54 42.85 18.12
CA GLU A 394 71.91 42.49 18.48
C GLU A 394 72.42 43.51 19.52
N ILE A 395 72.78 43.05 20.72
CA ILE A 395 73.52 43.86 21.70
C ILE A 395 74.89 43.20 21.88
N ARG A 396 75.94 43.87 21.38
CA ARG A 396 77.35 43.62 21.75
C ARG A 396 77.71 44.47 22.97
N PRO A 397 78.60 43.97 23.83
CA PRO A 397 79.97 44.50 23.83
C PRO A 397 81.00 43.46 23.37
#